data_AF-A0A822CZE4-F1
#
_entry.id   AF-A0A822CZE4-F1
#
_cell.length_a   1.000
_cell.length_b   1.000
_cell.length_c   1.000
_cell.angle_alpha   90.00
_cell.angle_beta   90.00
_cell.angle_gamma   90.00
#
_symmetry.space_group_name_H-M   'P 1'
#
loop_
_entity.id
_entity.type
_entity.pdbx_description
1 polymer ?
#
loop_
_entity_poly.entity_id
_entity_poly.type
_entity_poly.pdbx_seq_one_letter_code
_entity_poly.pdbx_strand_id
1 'polypeptide(L)'
;MNVNENKPFNDVNGMIQQIMSIVDQSLDEAQARKHAFNQSRLKPAFFQVLCEIKEKTAINLRNFPEDEPPDAQLMRLDNMLLAEGIAGPERLGGSSSSSVANANAAASINDESALEHGDYRAKLSQIRQLYHTELEKYEQACNDFTSHVINLLREQSRARPISPREIDRMVSIIRKKFSSIQLQLKQSTCEAVMILRSRFLDAR
;
A
#
# COMPACT_ATOMS: atom_id res chain seq x y z
N MET A 1 -42.55 13.37 -38.49
CA MET A 1 -41.19 13.94 -38.42
C MET A 1 -40.99 14.51 -37.04
N ASN A 2 -40.37 13.75 -36.14
CA ASN A 2 -40.16 14.17 -34.75
C ASN A 2 -38.86 14.97 -34.68
N VAL A 3 -39.00 16.29 -34.77
CA VAL A 3 -37.91 17.26 -34.60
C VAL A 3 -37.68 17.42 -33.10
N ASN A 4 -37.09 16.40 -32.46
CA ASN A 4 -36.45 16.61 -31.17
C ASN A 4 -34.99 16.91 -31.47
N GLU A 5 -34.76 18.13 -31.96
CA GLU A 5 -33.45 18.70 -32.20
C GLU A 5 -32.57 18.46 -30.98
N ASN A 6 -31.36 17.99 -31.26
CA ASN A 6 -30.17 18.11 -30.43
C ASN A 6 -30.02 19.57 -29.97
N LYS A 7 -30.78 19.98 -28.95
CA LYS A 7 -30.65 21.31 -28.36
C LYS A 7 -29.29 21.33 -27.66
N PRO A 8 -28.33 22.15 -28.10
CA PRO A 8 -27.02 22.19 -27.49
C PRO A 8 -27.16 22.55 -26.00
N PHE A 9 -26.32 21.94 -25.16
CA PHE A 9 -26.21 22.21 -23.73
C PHE A 9 -25.72 23.64 -23.47
N ASN A 10 -26.59 24.63 -23.69
CA ASN A 10 -26.24 26.05 -23.55
C ASN A 10 -26.75 26.65 -22.23
N ASP A 11 -27.66 25.97 -21.53
CA ASP A 11 -28.21 26.42 -20.25
C ASP A 11 -28.10 25.32 -19.18
N VAL A 12 -27.71 25.73 -17.97
CA VAL A 12 -27.51 24.87 -16.79
C VAL A 12 -28.83 24.21 -16.40
N ASN A 13 -29.94 24.96 -16.41
CA ASN A 13 -31.25 24.44 -16.02
C ASN A 13 -31.75 23.36 -17.00
N GLY A 14 -31.56 23.58 -18.31
CA GLY A 14 -31.88 22.58 -19.34
C GLY A 14 -31.05 21.30 -19.18
N MET A 15 -29.77 21.41 -18.81
CA MET A 15 -28.91 20.26 -18.54
C MET A 15 -29.38 19.45 -17.33
N ILE A 16 -29.72 20.11 -16.22
CA ILE A 16 -30.22 19.44 -15.00
C ILE A 16 -31.51 18.68 -15.32
N GLN A 17 -32.47 19.33 -15.99
CA GLN A 17 -33.74 18.70 -16.37
C GLN A 17 -33.51 17.47 -17.26
N GLN A 18 -32.62 17.57 -18.25
CA GLN A 18 -32.29 16.42 -19.11
C GLN A 18 -31.65 15.26 -18.33
N ILE A 19 -30.75 15.54 -17.38
CA ILE A 19 -30.13 14.51 -16.54
C ILE A 19 -31.18 13.86 -15.62
N MET A 20 -32.05 14.64 -14.99
CA MET A 20 -33.09 14.11 -14.10
C MET A 20 -34.09 13.22 -14.84
N SER A 21 -34.40 13.55 -16.11
CA SER A 21 -35.30 12.75 -16.94
C SER A 21 -34.71 11.44 -17.48
N ILE A 22 -33.42 11.12 -17.24
CA ILE A 22 -32.77 9.91 -17.78
C ILE A 22 -33.44 8.62 -17.31
N VAL A 23 -34.02 8.62 -16.11
CA VAL A 23 -34.66 7.45 -15.51
C VAL A 23 -35.91 7.02 -16.29
N ASP A 24 -36.54 7.97 -17.00
CA ASP A 24 -37.79 7.74 -17.75
C ASP A 24 -37.55 7.42 -19.24
N GLN A 25 -36.29 7.25 -19.65
CA GLN A 25 -35.90 7.07 -21.05
C GLN A 25 -35.56 5.64 -21.41
N SER A 26 -35.62 5.34 -22.71
CA SER A 26 -35.03 4.12 -23.25
C SER A 26 -33.51 4.11 -23.08
N LEU A 27 -32.90 2.92 -23.11
CA LEU A 27 -31.45 2.75 -22.93
C LEU A 27 -30.64 3.56 -23.97
N ASP A 28 -31.07 3.54 -25.24
CA ASP A 28 -30.38 4.21 -26.33
C ASP A 28 -30.46 5.74 -26.19
N GLU A 29 -31.62 6.27 -25.78
CA GLU A 29 -31.79 7.69 -25.49
C GLU A 29 -30.92 8.15 -24.31
N ALA A 30 -30.90 7.36 -23.24
CA ALA A 30 -30.06 7.64 -22.08
C ALA A 30 -28.57 7.63 -22.44
N GLN A 31 -28.12 6.71 -23.29
CA GLN A 31 -26.75 6.65 -23.79
C GLN A 31 -26.40 7.87 -24.65
N ALA A 32 -27.27 8.27 -25.57
CA ALA A 32 -27.07 9.46 -26.40
C ALA A 32 -26.95 10.73 -25.54
N ARG A 33 -27.82 10.89 -24.53
CA ARG A 33 -27.76 12.03 -23.60
C ARG A 33 -26.52 12.01 -22.73
N LYS A 34 -26.12 10.83 -22.21
CA LYS A 34 -24.87 10.67 -21.47
C LYS A 34 -23.67 11.09 -22.32
N HIS A 35 -23.63 10.67 -23.58
CA HIS A 35 -22.55 11.03 -24.50
C HIS A 35 -22.52 12.55 -24.76
N ALA A 36 -23.68 13.14 -25.03
CA ALA A 36 -23.78 14.57 -25.28
C ALA A 36 -23.40 15.41 -24.03
N PHE A 37 -23.80 14.99 -22.82
CA PHE A 37 -23.35 15.60 -21.56
C PHE A 37 -21.83 15.46 -21.41
N ASN A 38 -21.27 14.29 -21.73
CA ASN A 38 -19.84 14.04 -21.64
C ASN A 38 -18.98 14.95 -22.53
N GLN A 39 -19.56 15.44 -23.63
CA GLN A 39 -18.93 16.38 -24.55
C GLN A 39 -19.19 17.86 -24.18
N SER A 40 -20.04 18.12 -23.19
CA SER A 40 -20.38 19.49 -22.79
C SER A 40 -19.25 20.16 -22.00
N ARG A 41 -19.10 21.47 -22.20
CA ARG A 41 -18.20 22.34 -21.42
C ARG A 41 -18.57 22.46 -19.95
N LEU A 42 -19.84 22.18 -19.59
CA LEU A 42 -20.29 22.26 -18.19
C LEU A 42 -19.96 21.01 -17.38
N LYS A 43 -19.55 19.90 -18.03
CA LYS A 43 -19.21 18.65 -17.33
C LYS A 43 -18.24 18.86 -16.16
N PRO A 44 -17.10 19.57 -16.31
CA PRO A 44 -16.16 19.77 -15.21
C PRO A 44 -16.80 20.49 -14.02
N ALA A 45 -17.61 21.53 -14.27
CA ALA A 45 -18.29 22.28 -13.22
C ALA A 45 -19.35 21.42 -12.50
N PHE A 46 -20.12 20.63 -13.24
CA PHE A 46 -21.06 19.66 -12.66
C PHE A 46 -20.36 18.62 -11.80
N PHE A 47 -19.26 18.04 -12.30
CA PHE A 47 -18.49 17.04 -11.55
C PHE A 47 -17.93 17.64 -10.26
N GLN A 48 -17.44 18.89 -10.30
CA GLN A 48 -16.95 19.60 -9.13
C GLN A 48 -18.05 19.76 -8.06
N VAL A 49 -19.22 20.29 -8.43
CA VAL A 49 -20.35 20.47 -7.50
C VAL A 49 -20.82 19.12 -6.94
N LEU A 50 -20.91 18.09 -7.78
CA LEU A 50 -21.29 16.75 -7.33
C LEU A 50 -20.24 16.15 -6.38
N CYS A 51 -18.96 16.40 -6.60
CA CYS A 51 -17.90 16.01 -5.66
C CYS A 51 -18.05 16.73 -4.32
N GLU A 52 -18.34 18.03 -4.31
CA GLU A 52 -18.56 18.82 -3.09
C GLU A 52 -19.82 18.36 -2.33
N ILE A 53 -20.92 18.12 -3.04
CA ILE A 53 -22.14 17.57 -2.44
C ILE A 53 -21.84 16.20 -1.83
N LYS A 54 -21.16 15.32 -2.57
CA LYS A 54 -20.78 14.00 -2.08
C LYS A 54 -19.90 14.09 -0.83
N GLU A 55 -18.93 15.01 -0.80
CA GLU A 55 -18.06 15.23 0.37
C GLU A 55 -18.86 15.70 1.60
N LYS A 56 -19.83 16.62 1.42
CA LYS A 56 -20.66 17.15 2.51
C LYS A 56 -21.76 16.20 2.98
N THR A 57 -22.28 15.35 2.10
CA THR A 57 -23.44 14.47 2.38
C THR A 57 -23.05 13.05 2.75
N ALA A 58 -21.83 12.62 2.46
CA ALA A 58 -21.34 11.31 2.86
C ALA A 58 -21.17 11.25 4.39
N ILE A 59 -22.24 10.92 5.12
CA ILE A 59 -22.26 10.64 6.57
C ILE A 59 -21.31 9.48 6.94
N ASN A 60 -20.92 8.65 5.97
CA ASN A 60 -19.92 7.59 6.11
C ASN A 60 -18.45 8.07 5.98
N LEU A 61 -18.17 9.38 5.91
CA LEU A 61 -16.84 9.96 6.19
C LEU A 61 -16.49 9.86 7.69
N ARG A 62 -16.83 8.74 8.32
CA ARG A 62 -16.49 8.43 9.70
C ARG A 62 -14.98 8.43 9.80
N ASN A 63 -14.45 9.53 10.36
CA ASN A 63 -13.18 9.67 11.04
C ASN A 63 -12.14 8.63 10.59
N PHE A 64 -11.43 8.89 9.50
CA PHE A 64 -10.04 8.43 9.47
C PHE A 64 -9.31 9.37 10.41
N PRO A 65 -8.85 8.93 11.60
CA PRO A 65 -7.84 9.70 12.30
C PRO A 65 -6.64 9.74 11.35
N GLU A 66 -6.38 10.91 10.76
CA GLU A 66 -5.12 11.17 10.08
C GLU A 66 -3.94 11.09 11.06
N ASP A 67 -4.21 11.15 12.38
CA ASP A 67 -3.25 11.00 13.47
C ASP A 67 -3.41 9.66 14.22
N GLU A 68 -3.38 8.54 13.51
CA GLU A 68 -3.14 7.26 14.19
C GLU A 68 -1.62 7.15 14.43
N PRO A 69 -1.17 7.02 15.70
CA PRO A 69 0.25 6.95 16.00
C PRO A 69 0.91 5.75 15.28
N PRO A 70 2.22 5.83 14.96
CA PRO A 70 2.94 4.71 14.38
C PRO A 70 2.72 3.44 15.20
N ASP A 71 2.48 2.32 14.54
CA ASP A 71 2.23 1.05 15.22
C ASP A 71 3.42 0.68 16.11
N ALA A 72 3.20 0.74 17.43
CA ALA A 72 4.22 0.48 18.43
C ALA A 72 4.78 -0.96 18.32
N GLN A 73 3.95 -1.92 17.89
CA GLN A 73 4.40 -3.29 17.68
C GLN A 73 5.33 -3.37 16.47
N LEU A 74 4.99 -2.68 15.39
CA LEU A 74 5.82 -2.62 14.18
C LEU A 74 7.19 -2.01 14.48
N MET A 75 7.21 -0.88 15.20
CA MET A 75 8.46 -0.21 15.61
C MET A 75 9.32 -1.11 16.51
N ARG A 76 8.70 -1.86 17.42
CA ARG A 76 9.42 -2.82 18.28
C ARG A 76 10.09 -3.92 17.45
N LEU A 77 9.37 -4.48 16.47
CA LEU A 77 9.91 -5.50 15.59
C LEU A 77 11.04 -4.95 14.71
N ASP A 78 10.93 -3.70 14.25
CA ASP A 78 12.00 -3.04 13.49
C ASP A 78 13.29 -2.92 14.28
N ASN A 79 13.20 -2.43 15.52
CA ASN A 79 14.36 -2.34 16.40
C ASN A 79 14.96 -3.72 16.70
N MET A 80 14.12 -4.76 16.81
CA MET A 80 14.59 -6.14 16.99
C MET A 80 15.36 -6.64 15.76
N LEU A 81 14.80 -6.50 14.55
CA LEU A 81 15.46 -6.93 13.32
C LEU A 81 16.76 -6.16 13.05
N LEU A 82 16.80 -4.87 13.39
CA LEU A 82 18.03 -4.06 13.31
C LEU A 82 19.10 -4.59 14.27
N ALA A 83 18.74 -4.91 15.51
CA ALA A 83 19.68 -5.42 16.51
C ALA A 83 20.26 -6.79 16.13
N GLU A 84 19.46 -7.64 15.45
CA GLU A 84 19.91 -8.93 14.91
C GLU A 84 20.72 -8.80 13.61
N GLY A 85 20.85 -7.58 13.08
CA GLY A 85 21.48 -7.30 11.79
C GLY A 85 20.73 -7.95 10.62
N ILE A 86 19.41 -8.10 10.73
CA ILE A 86 18.54 -8.67 9.69
C ILE A 86 17.92 -7.56 8.85
N ALA A 87 17.53 -6.46 9.48
CA ALA A 87 17.11 -5.24 8.79
C ALA A 87 18.25 -4.21 8.80
N GLY A 88 18.25 -3.32 7.80
CA GLY A 88 19.23 -2.25 7.63
C GLY A 88 19.67 -2.11 6.18
N PRO A 89 20.27 -0.98 5.78
CA PRO A 89 20.85 -0.87 4.44
C PRO A 89 21.91 -1.96 4.31
N GLU A 90 21.59 -2.97 3.49
CA GLU A 90 22.59 -3.84 2.89
C GLU A 90 23.72 -2.92 2.45
N ARG A 91 24.93 -3.16 2.94
CA ARG A 91 26.11 -2.48 2.42
C ARG A 91 26.27 -2.97 0.99
N LEU A 92 25.58 -2.30 0.04
CA LEU A 92 25.82 -2.47 -1.38
C LEU A 92 27.29 -2.15 -1.63
N GLY A 93 28.08 -3.18 -1.83
CA GLY A 93 29.51 -3.06 -2.12
C GLY A 93 30.31 -4.12 -1.37
N GLY A 94 30.75 -5.12 -2.11
CA GLY A 94 31.55 -6.22 -1.59
C GLY A 94 32.81 -5.77 -0.83
N SER A 95 33.32 -6.71 -0.03
CA SER A 95 34.54 -6.67 0.80
C SER A 95 34.28 -6.42 2.28
N SER A 96 34.45 -7.51 3.04
CA SER A 96 35.09 -7.62 4.35
C SER A 96 35.14 -6.38 5.23
N SER A 97 34.54 -6.45 6.43
CA SER A 97 35.12 -6.07 7.74
C SER A 97 34.02 -6.15 8.82
N SER A 98 33.96 -7.20 9.65
CA SER A 98 34.59 -7.24 10.98
C SER A 98 34.40 -5.97 11.83
N SER A 99 33.48 -6.01 12.79
CA SER A 99 33.58 -5.24 14.05
C SER A 99 32.66 -5.81 15.13
N VAL A 100 33.03 -6.97 15.66
CA VAL A 100 33.01 -7.21 17.10
C VAL A 100 34.38 -7.79 17.43
N ALA A 101 35.32 -6.89 17.69
CA ALA A 101 36.59 -7.23 18.27
C ALA A 101 36.35 -7.62 19.73
N ASN A 102 36.20 -8.92 19.99
CA ASN A 102 36.59 -9.47 21.28
C ASN A 102 37.97 -10.08 21.09
N ALA A 103 38.98 -9.29 21.43
CA ALA A 103 40.31 -9.81 21.72
C ALA A 103 40.20 -10.62 23.02
N ASN A 104 40.32 -11.94 22.92
CA ASN A 104 40.85 -12.74 24.02
C ASN A 104 41.67 -13.89 23.43
N ALA A 105 42.96 -13.84 23.75
CA ALA A 105 43.91 -14.90 23.51
C ALA A 105 43.60 -16.09 24.42
N ALA A 106 43.58 -17.30 23.86
CA ALA A 106 44.19 -18.50 24.43
C ALA A 106 43.81 -19.74 23.60
N ALA A 107 44.84 -20.48 23.21
CA ALA A 107 44.95 -21.93 23.08
C ALA A 107 43.69 -22.77 22.73
N SER A 108 43.84 -23.53 21.63
CA SER A 108 43.22 -24.82 21.32
C SER A 108 42.26 -25.39 22.36
N ILE A 109 40.97 -25.44 22.00
CA ILE A 109 39.96 -26.48 22.31
C ILE A 109 38.72 -26.17 21.43
N ASN A 110 38.15 -27.19 20.79
CA ASN A 110 36.86 -27.26 20.07
C ASN A 110 36.76 -26.85 18.58
N ASP A 111 37.19 -27.78 17.71
CA ASP A 111 36.79 -27.84 16.29
C ASP A 111 35.25 -27.96 16.13
N GLU A 112 34.58 -28.61 17.09
CA GLU A 112 33.12 -28.80 17.15
C GLU A 112 32.36 -27.49 17.44
N SER A 113 32.85 -26.64 18.35
CA SER A 113 32.26 -25.32 18.66
C SER A 113 32.48 -24.31 17.52
N ALA A 114 33.58 -24.44 16.77
CA ALA A 114 33.83 -23.64 15.57
C ALA A 114 32.86 -23.99 14.43
N LEU A 115 32.55 -25.28 14.25
CA LEU A 115 31.55 -25.76 13.30
C LEU A 115 30.13 -25.31 13.67
N GLU A 116 29.73 -25.41 14.94
CA GLU A 116 28.43 -24.91 15.43
C GLU A 116 28.26 -23.40 15.24
N HIS A 117 29.31 -22.62 15.49
CA HIS A 117 29.30 -21.18 15.21
C HIS A 117 29.22 -20.88 13.70
N GLY A 118 29.80 -21.75 12.86
CA GLY A 118 29.65 -21.71 11.41
C GLY A 118 28.20 -21.93 10.96
N ASP A 119 27.56 -22.97 11.47
CA ASP A 119 26.17 -23.33 11.14
C ASP A 119 25.16 -22.29 11.64
N TYR A 120 25.37 -21.73 12.83
CA TYR A 120 24.56 -20.62 13.34
C TYR A 120 24.63 -19.42 12.40
N ARG A 121 25.86 -19.02 12.02
CA ARG A 121 26.08 -17.88 11.13
C ARG A 121 25.49 -18.10 9.74
N ALA A 122 25.61 -19.31 9.21
CA ALA A 122 25.02 -19.69 7.92
C ALA A 122 23.49 -19.61 7.96
N LYS A 123 22.85 -20.17 9.00
CA LYS A 123 21.38 -20.11 9.19
C LYS A 123 20.88 -18.68 9.40
N LEU A 124 21.61 -17.86 10.17
CA LEU A 124 21.26 -16.45 10.34
C LEU A 124 21.35 -15.69 9.01
N SER A 125 22.37 -15.97 8.19
CA SER A 125 22.49 -15.42 6.84
C SER A 125 21.32 -15.84 5.94
N GLN A 126 20.85 -17.10 6.06
CA GLN A 126 19.68 -17.58 5.32
C GLN A 126 18.40 -16.86 5.74
N ILE A 127 18.18 -16.66 7.05
CA ILE A 127 17.03 -15.88 7.56
C ILE A 127 17.08 -14.45 7.01
N ARG A 128 18.25 -13.81 7.01
CA ARG A 128 18.43 -12.46 6.44
C ARG A 128 18.06 -12.42 4.95
N GLN A 129 18.57 -13.37 4.16
CA GLN A 129 18.30 -13.41 2.72
C GLN A 129 16.81 -13.63 2.41
N LEU A 130 16.16 -14.52 3.18
CA LEU A 130 14.73 -14.78 3.03
C LEU A 130 13.91 -13.55 3.37
N TYR A 131 14.23 -12.87 4.48
CA TYR A 131 13.56 -11.63 4.88
C TYR A 131 13.61 -10.57 3.77
N HIS A 132 14.78 -10.31 3.18
CA HIS A 132 14.92 -9.31 2.12
C HIS A 132 14.21 -9.71 0.83
N THR A 133 14.30 -10.99 0.43
CA THR A 133 13.58 -11.51 -0.74
C THR A 133 12.06 -11.34 -0.59
N GLU A 134 11.52 -11.68 0.58
CA GLU A 134 10.08 -11.55 0.84
C GLU A 134 9.66 -10.09 1.01
N LEU A 135 10.53 -9.24 1.60
CA LEU A 135 10.28 -7.81 1.71
C LEU A 135 10.20 -7.14 0.32
N GLU A 136 11.10 -7.48 -0.60
CA GLU A 136 11.09 -6.97 -1.97
C GLU A 136 9.81 -7.38 -2.71
N LYS A 137 9.40 -8.65 -2.60
CA LYS A 137 8.13 -9.13 -3.18
C LYS A 137 6.93 -8.39 -2.60
N TYR A 138 6.93 -8.17 -1.29
CA TYR A 138 5.89 -7.41 -0.60
C TYR A 138 5.82 -5.96 -1.12
N GLU A 139 6.95 -5.26 -1.19
CA GLU A 139 7.03 -3.88 -1.68
C GLU A 139 6.58 -3.77 -3.13
N GLN A 140 7.05 -4.68 -3.99
CA GLN A 140 6.63 -4.74 -5.38
C GLN A 140 5.12 -4.96 -5.52
N ALA A 141 4.56 -5.95 -4.81
CA ALA A 141 3.12 -6.22 -4.84
C ALA A 141 2.30 -5.02 -4.32
N CYS A 142 2.78 -4.32 -3.28
CA CYS A 142 2.14 -3.12 -2.76
C CYS A 142 2.14 -1.98 -3.78
N ASN A 143 3.26 -1.77 -4.47
CA ASN A 143 3.42 -0.74 -5.49
C ASN A 143 2.54 -1.02 -6.71
N ASP A 144 2.53 -2.26 -7.19
CA ASP A 144 1.73 -2.68 -8.34
C ASP A 144 0.23 -2.55 -8.05
N PHE A 145 -0.21 -3.03 -6.89
CA PHE A 145 -1.61 -2.92 -6.48
C PHE A 145 -2.04 -1.46 -6.28
N THR A 146 -1.22 -0.66 -5.60
CA THR A 146 -1.52 0.76 -5.38
C THR A 146 -1.62 1.51 -6.71
N SER A 147 -0.68 1.26 -7.63
CA SER A 147 -0.68 1.85 -8.97
C SER A 147 -1.92 1.45 -9.76
N HIS A 148 -2.30 0.16 -9.70
CA HIS A 148 -3.50 -0.33 -10.35
C HIS A 148 -4.76 0.36 -9.81
N VAL A 149 -4.91 0.49 -8.49
CA VAL A 149 -6.06 1.16 -7.89
C VAL A 149 -6.11 2.64 -8.23
N ILE A 150 -4.98 3.35 -8.22
CA ILE A 150 -4.92 4.77 -8.61
C ILE A 150 -5.36 4.93 -10.07
N ASN A 151 -4.86 4.09 -10.96
CA ASN A 151 -5.24 4.13 -12.38
C ASN A 151 -6.73 3.86 -12.57
N LEU A 152 -7.26 2.83 -11.90
CA LEU A 152 -8.68 2.50 -11.94
C LEU A 152 -9.55 3.67 -11.43
N LEU A 153 -9.20 4.28 -10.30
CA LEU A 153 -9.96 5.39 -9.73
C LEU A 153 -9.89 6.65 -10.60
N ARG A 154 -8.73 6.93 -11.21
CA ARG A 154 -8.56 8.03 -12.20
C ARG A 154 -9.35 7.79 -13.47
N GLU A 155 -9.46 6.56 -13.93
CA GLU A 155 -10.26 6.23 -15.10
C GLU A 155 -11.75 6.36 -14.78
N GLN A 156 -12.17 5.86 -13.61
CA GLN A 156 -13.53 6.00 -13.13
C GLN A 156 -13.92 7.47 -12.88
N SER A 157 -13.00 8.31 -12.40
CA SER A 157 -13.28 9.74 -12.16
C SER A 157 -13.63 10.50 -13.45
N ARG A 158 -13.39 9.93 -14.63
CA ARG A 158 -13.85 10.48 -15.92
C ARG A 158 -15.33 10.24 -16.19
N ALA A 159 -15.89 9.18 -15.62
CA ALA A 159 -17.25 8.72 -15.86
C ALA A 159 -18.21 9.00 -14.69
N ARG A 160 -17.68 9.23 -13.48
CA ARG A 160 -18.46 9.53 -12.28
C ARG A 160 -17.73 10.51 -11.36
N PRO A 161 -18.45 11.29 -10.53
CA PRO A 161 -17.83 12.20 -9.57
C PRO A 161 -17.02 11.43 -8.50
N ILE A 162 -15.69 11.53 -8.60
CA ILE A 162 -14.72 11.05 -7.61
C ILE A 162 -13.72 12.18 -7.40
N SER A 163 -13.55 12.64 -6.16
CA SER A 163 -12.59 13.71 -5.85
C SER A 163 -11.17 13.15 -5.68
N PRO A 164 -10.12 13.93 -5.94
CA PRO A 164 -8.73 13.52 -5.66
C PRO A 164 -8.53 13.07 -4.21
N ARG A 165 -9.14 13.79 -3.26
CA ARG A 165 -9.16 13.44 -1.83
C ARG A 165 -9.76 12.07 -1.54
N GLU A 166 -10.72 11.61 -2.32
CA GLU A 166 -11.29 10.27 -2.20
C GLU A 166 -10.30 9.20 -2.68
N ILE A 167 -9.56 9.49 -3.75
CA ILE A 167 -8.50 8.59 -4.26
C ILE A 167 -7.40 8.43 -3.21
N ASP A 168 -6.90 9.54 -2.66
CA ASP A 168 -5.83 9.52 -1.65
C ASP A 168 -6.25 8.72 -0.40
N ARG A 169 -7.52 8.86 0.02
CA ARG A 169 -8.07 8.09 1.13
C ARG A 169 -8.15 6.59 0.84
N MET A 170 -8.62 6.20 -0.35
CA MET A 170 -8.62 4.79 -0.75
C MET A 170 -7.20 4.20 -0.74
N VAL A 171 -6.21 4.95 -1.23
CA VAL A 171 -4.80 4.55 -1.18
C VAL A 171 -4.31 4.42 0.26
N SER A 172 -4.66 5.34 1.15
CA SER A 172 -4.32 5.27 2.58
C SER A 172 -4.90 4.02 3.25
N ILE A 173 -6.16 3.68 2.98
CA ILE A 173 -6.82 2.46 3.48
C ILE A 173 -6.07 1.20 3.04
N ILE A 174 -5.68 1.17 1.76
CA ILE A 174 -4.93 0.06 1.17
C ILE A 174 -3.58 -0.09 1.86
N ARG A 175 -2.84 1.00 2.06
CA ARG A 175 -1.56 0.99 2.78
C ARG A 175 -1.70 0.50 4.22
N LYS A 176 -2.74 0.93 4.94
CA LYS A 176 -3.04 0.42 6.29
C LYS A 176 -3.28 -1.10 6.28
N LYS A 177 -4.02 -1.62 5.29
CA LYS A 177 -4.21 -3.06 5.13
C LYS A 177 -2.90 -3.81 4.85
N PHE A 178 -2.02 -3.23 4.03
CA PHE A 178 -0.70 -3.80 3.76
C PHE A 178 0.23 -3.81 4.97
N SER A 179 0.08 -2.88 5.92
CA SER A 179 0.86 -2.85 7.15
C SER A 179 0.73 -4.15 7.96
N SER A 180 -0.43 -4.80 7.92
CA SER A 180 -0.65 -6.10 8.60
C SER A 180 0.24 -7.21 8.03
N ILE A 181 0.42 -7.26 6.71
CA ILE A 181 1.29 -8.23 6.05
C ILE A 181 2.76 -7.95 6.41
N GLN A 182 3.15 -6.67 6.42
CA GLN A 182 4.49 -6.26 6.84
C GLN A 182 4.78 -6.65 8.29
N LEU A 183 3.80 -6.46 9.18
CA LEU A 183 3.89 -6.87 10.59
C LEU A 183 4.12 -8.39 10.72
N GLN A 184 3.34 -9.19 9.98
CA GLN A 184 3.49 -10.65 9.97
C GLN A 184 4.87 -11.10 9.47
N LEU A 185 5.37 -10.51 8.40
CA LEU A 185 6.71 -10.81 7.87
C LEU A 185 7.79 -10.53 8.93
N LYS A 186 7.75 -9.35 9.55
CA LYS A 186 8.72 -8.96 10.58
C LYS A 186 8.61 -9.85 11.83
N GLN A 187 7.40 -10.18 12.26
CA GLN A 187 7.16 -11.08 13.38
C GLN A 187 7.71 -12.48 13.12
N SER A 188 7.36 -13.10 11.98
CA SER A 188 7.85 -14.42 11.60
C SER A 188 9.39 -14.47 11.53
N THR A 189 10.00 -13.39 11.03
CA THR A 189 11.46 -13.26 10.98
C THR A 189 12.07 -13.18 12.38
N CYS A 190 11.50 -12.37 13.28
CA CYS A 190 11.95 -12.30 14.67
C CYS A 190 11.83 -13.64 15.39
N GLU A 191 10.72 -14.35 15.21
CA GLU A 191 10.50 -15.68 15.78
C GLU A 191 11.52 -16.70 15.27
N ALA A 192 11.83 -16.70 13.97
CA ALA A 192 12.85 -17.57 13.40
C ALA A 192 14.23 -17.36 14.04
N VAL A 193 14.58 -16.12 14.37
CA VAL A 193 15.84 -15.77 15.03
C VAL A 193 15.85 -16.19 16.49
N MET A 194 14.74 -15.99 17.19
CA MET A 194 14.59 -16.44 18.58
C MET A 194 14.72 -17.95 18.67
N ILE A 195 14.10 -18.71 17.76
CA ILE A 195 14.23 -20.16 17.67
C ILE A 195 15.68 -20.55 17.37
N LEU A 196 16.33 -19.86 16.43
CA LEU A 196 17.73 -20.10 16.12
C LEU A 196 18.62 -19.85 17.36
N ARG A 197 18.39 -18.79 18.12
CA ARG A 197 19.14 -18.50 19.35
C ARG A 197 18.92 -19.56 20.43
N SER A 198 17.68 -19.93 20.73
CA SER A 198 17.39 -20.96 21.76
C SER A 198 18.07 -22.28 21.40
N ARG A 199 17.96 -22.75 20.15
CA ARG A 199 18.58 -24.02 19.74
C ARG A 199 20.09 -24.07 19.94
N PHE A 200 20.80 -22.95 19.81
CA PHE A 200 22.25 -22.89 19.93
C PHE A 200 22.73 -22.43 21.33
N LEU A 201 21.88 -21.75 22.11
CA LEU A 201 22.17 -21.38 23.49
C LEU A 201 21.82 -22.50 24.48
N ASP A 202 20.78 -23.30 24.22
CA ASP A 202 20.40 -24.47 25.03
C ASP A 202 21.32 -25.69 24.78
N ALA A 203 22.13 -25.65 23.71
CA ALA A 203 23.10 -26.71 23.36
C ALA A 203 24.45 -26.57 24.10
N ARG A 204 24.63 -25.56 24.95
CA ARG A 204 25.90 -25.22 25.62
C ARG A 204 25.78 -25.20 27.14
#